data_AF-A0A2N9GWS4-F1
#
_entry.id   AF-A0A2N9GWS4-F1
#
_cell.length_a   1.000
_cell.length_b   1.000
_cell.length_c   1.000
_cell.angle_alpha   90.00
_cell.angle_beta   90.00
_cell.angle_gamma   90.00
#
_symmetry.space_group_name_H-M   'P 1'
#
loop_
_entity.id
_entity.type
_entity.pdbx_description
1 polymer ?
#
loop_
_entity_poly.entity_id
_entity_poly.type
_entity_poly.pdbx_seq_one_letter_code
_entity_poly.pdbx_strand_id
1 'polypeptide(L)'
;MDNSLLLCIFLFCLLLLVNAKEFGAELDECKETWCKHHGPTIRFPFWLKDHHPEHCRYPGFELSCTEDKDTMLELPRAVKLFVKHINYTAQQIDVYDPVGCLPRQIENLTLTASPFQFAYLYSPYNYTFFNCSSDKYDPDEWSSIPCLSNDGYKIVAVDSDDQAYFAPHILPEDV
;
A
#
# COMPACT_ATOMS: atom_id res chain seq x y z
N MET A 1 -36.17 -51.31 -4.89
CA MET A 1 -34.90 -50.61 -5.15
C MET A 1 -33.92 -51.66 -5.62
N ASP A 2 -33.65 -51.67 -6.92
CA ASP A 2 -33.01 -52.81 -7.58
C ASP A 2 -31.52 -52.86 -7.25
N ASN A 3 -30.98 -54.06 -7.04
CA ASN A 3 -29.54 -54.27 -6.75
C ASN A 3 -28.63 -53.65 -7.83
N SER A 4 -29.14 -53.52 -9.06
CA SER A 4 -28.49 -52.82 -10.17
C SER A 4 -28.32 -51.31 -9.90
N LEU A 5 -29.35 -50.65 -9.35
CA LEU A 5 -29.29 -49.23 -9.00
C LEU A 5 -28.29 -49.00 -7.86
N LEU A 6 -28.26 -49.89 -6.87
CA LEU A 6 -27.34 -49.81 -5.75
C LEU A 6 -25.87 -49.94 -6.20
N LEU A 7 -25.61 -50.83 -7.16
CA LEU A 7 -24.29 -51.01 -7.76
C LEU A 7 -23.84 -49.78 -8.55
N CYS A 8 -24.75 -49.17 -9.33
CA CYS A 8 -24.44 -47.94 -10.07
C CYS A 8 -24.09 -46.78 -9.14
N ILE A 9 -24.83 -46.61 -8.03
CA ILE A 9 -24.54 -45.60 -7.02
C ILE A 9 -23.16 -45.85 -6.39
N PHE A 10 -22.86 -47.10 -6.04
CA PHE A 10 -21.58 -47.45 -5.43
C PHE A 10 -20.39 -47.16 -6.38
N LEU A 11 -20.51 -47.52 -7.66
CA LEU A 11 -19.49 -47.23 -8.67
C LEU A 11 -19.32 -45.72 -8.91
N PHE A 12 -20.42 -44.96 -8.94
CA PHE A 12 -20.38 -43.51 -9.07
C PHE A 12 -19.71 -42.85 -7.86
N CYS A 13 -20.02 -43.30 -6.64
CA CYS A 13 -19.35 -42.85 -5.42
C CYS A 13 -17.85 -43.17 -5.42
N LEU A 14 -17.45 -44.36 -5.89
CA LEU A 14 -16.04 -44.72 -6.04
C LEU A 14 -15.32 -43.81 -7.05
N LEU A 15 -15.97 -43.51 -8.19
CA LEU A 15 -15.42 -42.55 -9.16
C LEU A 15 -15.27 -41.15 -8.56
N LEU A 16 -16.26 -40.67 -7.79
CA LEU A 16 -16.14 -39.38 -7.09
C LEU A 16 -15.01 -39.38 -6.07
N LEU A 17 -14.82 -40.47 -5.31
CA LEU A 17 -13.74 -40.59 -4.32
C LEU A 17 -12.35 -40.68 -4.94
N VAL A 18 -12.22 -41.33 -6.10
CA VAL A 18 -10.95 -41.41 -6.86
C VAL A 18 -10.56 -40.02 -7.38
N ASN A 19 -11.53 -39.24 -7.88
CA ASN A 19 -11.31 -37.86 -8.34
C ASN A 19 -11.16 -36.86 -7.18
N ALA A 20 -11.74 -37.13 -6.01
CA ALA A 20 -11.63 -36.24 -4.83
C ALA A 20 -10.19 -36.15 -4.30
N LYS A 21 -9.34 -37.13 -4.61
CA LYS A 21 -7.92 -37.11 -4.22
C LYS A 21 -7.11 -36.04 -4.97
N GLU A 22 -7.64 -35.56 -6.10
CA GLU A 22 -7.03 -34.51 -6.92
C GLU A 22 -7.51 -33.10 -6.54
N PHE A 23 -8.67 -33.00 -5.86
CA PHE A 23 -9.24 -31.73 -5.37
C PHE A 23 -8.70 -31.29 -4.00
N GLY A 24 -7.86 -32.12 -3.36
CA GLY A 24 -7.29 -31.87 -2.04
C GLY A 24 -5.83 -31.40 -2.03
N ALA A 25 -5.17 -31.34 -3.20
CA ALA A 25 -3.77 -30.94 -3.33
C ALA A 25 -3.57 -29.42 -3.55
N GLU A 26 -4.66 -28.64 -3.63
CA GLU A 26 -4.64 -27.22 -3.99
C GLU A 26 -4.43 -26.27 -2.78
N LEU A 27 -4.43 -26.80 -1.55
CA LEU A 27 -4.29 -25.99 -0.33
C LEU A 27 -2.85 -25.55 0.00
N ASP A 28 -1.86 -26.04 -0.73
CA ASP A 28 -0.44 -25.77 -0.46
C ASP A 28 0.16 -24.66 -1.33
N GLU A 29 -0.50 -24.27 -2.42
CA GLU A 29 0.08 -23.40 -3.46
C GLU A 29 -0.09 -21.90 -3.14
N CYS A 30 -1.13 -21.51 -2.40
CA CYS A 30 -1.35 -20.13 -1.94
C CYS A 30 -0.84 -19.87 -0.51
N LYS A 31 0.32 -20.44 -0.17
CA LYS A 31 0.93 -20.28 1.16
C LYS A 31 1.38 -18.86 1.44
N GLU A 32 1.50 -18.55 2.73
CA GLU A 32 2.10 -17.29 3.16
C GLU A 32 3.57 -17.22 2.73
N THR A 33 4.00 -16.06 2.25
CA THR A 33 5.37 -15.79 1.77
C THR A 33 5.93 -14.50 2.34
N TRP A 34 7.20 -14.20 2.10
CA TRP A 34 7.87 -12.97 2.52
C TRP A 34 9.05 -12.67 1.59
N CYS A 35 9.36 -11.39 1.37
CA CYS A 35 10.54 -11.00 0.60
C CYS A 35 11.84 -11.19 1.39
N LYS A 36 11.82 -10.90 2.70
CA LYS A 36 12.96 -11.03 3.62
C LYS A 36 12.57 -11.65 4.95
N HIS A 37 13.54 -12.27 5.62
CA HIS A 37 13.36 -12.76 6.98
C HIS A 37 12.99 -11.59 7.90
N HIS A 38 11.92 -11.72 8.68
CA HIS A 38 11.28 -10.62 9.45
C HIS A 38 10.63 -9.49 8.63
N GLY A 39 10.41 -9.68 7.33
CA GLY A 39 9.55 -8.80 6.53
C GLY A 39 8.06 -9.02 6.84
N PRO A 40 7.16 -8.24 6.21
CA PRO A 40 5.73 -8.48 6.33
C PRO A 40 5.38 -9.85 5.73
N THR A 41 4.60 -10.64 6.47
CA THR A 41 4.00 -11.86 5.94
C THR A 41 2.99 -11.49 4.87
N ILE A 42 3.12 -12.08 3.68
CA ILE A 42 2.26 -11.84 2.52
C ILE A 42 1.33 -13.04 2.35
N ARG A 43 0.03 -12.77 2.33
CA ARG A 43 -1.03 -13.75 2.13
C ARG A 43 -2.26 -13.07 1.57
N PHE A 44 -3.24 -13.86 1.16
CA PHE A 44 -4.51 -13.36 0.63
C PHE A 44 -5.09 -12.22 1.50
N PRO A 45 -5.54 -11.09 0.89
CA PRO A 45 -5.68 -10.85 -0.55
C PRO A 45 -4.40 -10.44 -1.28
N PHE A 46 -3.32 -10.15 -0.56
CA PHE A 46 -2.04 -9.78 -1.15
C PHE A 46 -1.32 -10.98 -1.76
N TRP A 47 -0.61 -10.75 -2.85
CA TRP A 47 0.14 -11.80 -3.53
C TRP A 47 1.42 -11.27 -4.17
N LEU A 48 2.42 -12.13 -4.29
CA LEU A 48 3.70 -11.82 -4.93
C LEU A 48 3.71 -12.32 -6.37
N LYS A 49 3.97 -11.41 -7.32
CA LYS A 49 3.99 -11.70 -8.77
C LYS A 49 4.83 -12.92 -9.15
N ASP A 50 5.99 -13.07 -8.52
CA ASP A 50 6.99 -14.08 -8.90
C ASP A 50 7.01 -15.31 -7.98
N HIS A 51 6.13 -15.36 -6.96
CA HIS A 51 6.15 -16.43 -5.95
C HIS A 51 4.81 -17.15 -5.81
N HIS A 52 3.69 -16.49 -6.05
CA HIS A 52 2.37 -17.14 -5.99
C HIS A 52 1.92 -17.57 -7.39
N PRO A 53 1.32 -18.77 -7.53
CA PRO A 53 0.70 -19.17 -8.77
C PRO A 53 -0.50 -18.28 -9.13
N GLU A 54 -0.82 -18.20 -10.42
CA GLU A 54 -1.80 -17.23 -10.94
C GLU A 54 -3.20 -17.35 -10.32
N HIS A 55 -3.61 -18.54 -9.88
CA HIS A 55 -4.92 -18.76 -9.26
C HIS A 55 -5.02 -18.16 -7.84
N CYS A 56 -3.89 -17.87 -7.19
CA CYS A 56 -3.84 -17.20 -5.88
C CYS A 56 -3.99 -15.67 -5.98
N ARG A 57 -4.02 -15.13 -7.21
CA ARG A 57 -4.07 -13.69 -7.47
C ARG A 57 -5.43 -13.11 -7.10
N TYR A 58 -5.40 -12.01 -6.37
CA TYR A 58 -6.52 -11.08 -6.27
C TYR A 58 -6.17 -9.75 -6.97
N PRO A 59 -6.93 -9.32 -8.00
CA PRO A 59 -6.61 -8.12 -8.78
C PRO A 59 -6.47 -6.87 -7.91
N GLY A 60 -5.42 -6.08 -8.16
CA GLY A 60 -5.16 -4.82 -7.44
C GLY A 60 -4.42 -4.95 -6.11
N PHE A 61 -4.14 -6.17 -5.64
CA PHE A 61 -3.40 -6.44 -4.39
C PHE A 61 -2.01 -7.07 -4.68
N GLU A 62 -1.46 -6.76 -5.84
CA GLU A 62 -0.13 -7.23 -6.26
C GLU A 62 0.96 -6.54 -5.43
N LEU A 63 1.88 -7.34 -4.90
CA LEU A 63 3.12 -6.91 -4.27
C LEU A 63 4.30 -7.50 -5.06
N SER A 64 5.46 -6.88 -4.89
CA SER A 64 6.72 -7.34 -5.46
C SER A 64 7.84 -7.26 -4.43
N CYS A 65 8.93 -7.98 -4.69
CA CYS A 65 10.15 -7.86 -3.91
C CYS A 65 11.16 -7.02 -4.69
N THR A 66 11.82 -6.07 -4.03
CA THR A 66 12.96 -5.36 -4.61
C THR A 66 14.21 -6.26 -4.64
N GLU A 67 15.26 -5.80 -5.32
CA GLU A 67 16.56 -6.48 -5.30
C GLU A 67 17.12 -6.61 -3.87
N ASP A 68 16.88 -5.59 -3.04
CA ASP A 68 17.23 -5.55 -1.61
C ASP A 68 16.27 -6.35 -0.72
N LYS A 69 15.32 -7.07 -1.32
CA LYS A 69 14.32 -7.93 -0.66
C LYS A 69 13.32 -7.17 0.22
N ASP A 70 13.12 -5.89 -0.04
CA ASP A 70 12.00 -5.14 0.54
C ASP A 70 10.70 -5.46 -0.19
N THR A 71 9.60 -5.50 0.55
CA THR A 71 8.26 -5.67 -0.04
C THR A 71 7.78 -4.32 -0.56
N MET A 72 7.41 -4.27 -1.84
CA MET A 72 7.01 -3.05 -2.54
C MET A 72 5.57 -3.16 -3.04
N LEU A 73 4.82 -2.08 -2.81
CA LEU A 73 3.53 -1.81 -3.41
C LEU A 73 3.72 -0.79 -4.54
N GLU A 74 3.19 -1.11 -5.72
CA GLU A 74 3.12 -0.16 -6.83
C GLU A 74 1.67 0.32 -6.98
N LEU A 75 1.48 1.63 -6.82
CA LEU A 75 0.21 2.31 -6.97
C LEU A 75 0.07 2.89 -8.40
N PRO A 76 -1.14 3.32 -8.79
CA PRO A 76 -1.33 4.01 -10.06
C PRO A 76 -0.32 5.17 -10.26
N ARG A 77 0.00 5.46 -11.53
CA ARG A 77 1.07 6.41 -11.93
C ARG A 77 2.48 5.97 -11.52
N ALA A 78 2.69 4.67 -11.34
CA ALA A 78 3.99 4.06 -11.01
C ALA A 78 4.62 4.61 -9.70
N VAL A 79 3.77 5.02 -8.75
CA VAL A 79 4.22 5.41 -7.41
C VAL A 79 4.60 4.14 -6.66
N LYS A 80 5.88 4.04 -6.27
CA LYS A 80 6.44 2.85 -5.60
C LYS A 80 6.66 3.16 -4.13
N LEU A 81 6.02 2.38 -3.26
CA LEU A 81 6.13 2.53 -1.81
C LEU A 81 6.55 1.19 -1.19
N PHE A 82 7.35 1.26 -0.13
CA PHE A 82 7.75 0.07 0.61
C PHE A 82 6.73 -0.23 1.69
N VAL A 83 6.44 -1.52 1.87
CA VAL A 83 5.49 -2.00 2.86
C VAL A 83 6.21 -2.21 4.19
N LYS A 84 5.78 -1.47 5.21
CA LYS A 84 6.29 -1.59 6.58
C LYS A 84 5.58 -2.71 7.33
N HIS A 85 4.25 -2.73 7.24
CA HIS A 85 3.42 -3.67 7.97
C HIS A 85 2.09 -3.90 7.25
N ILE A 86 1.51 -5.09 7.42
CA ILE A 86 0.17 -5.42 6.92
C ILE A 86 -0.65 -5.92 8.11
N ASN A 87 -1.68 -5.16 8.47
CA ASN A 87 -2.63 -5.56 9.50
C ASN A 87 -3.85 -6.19 8.84
N TYR A 88 -3.87 -7.52 8.80
CA TYR A 88 -4.95 -8.29 8.19
C TYR A 88 -6.29 -8.18 8.93
N THR A 89 -6.26 -7.98 10.26
CA THR A 89 -7.48 -7.84 11.07
C THR A 89 -8.14 -6.48 10.83
N ALA A 90 -7.35 -5.41 10.76
CA ALA A 90 -7.84 -4.06 10.47
C ALA A 90 -8.00 -3.77 8.98
N GLN A 91 -7.52 -4.67 8.11
CA GLN A 91 -7.47 -4.49 6.65
C GLN A 91 -6.68 -3.22 6.25
N GLN A 92 -5.53 -3.02 6.89
CA GLN A 92 -4.66 -1.86 6.68
C GLN A 92 -3.28 -2.28 6.18
N ILE A 93 -2.70 -1.46 5.31
CA ILE A 93 -1.33 -1.59 4.85
C ILE A 93 -0.58 -0.31 5.17
N ASP A 94 0.48 -0.45 5.94
CA ASP A 94 1.35 0.66 6.31
C ASP A 94 2.51 0.71 5.31
N VAL A 95 2.64 1.86 4.63
CA VAL A 95 3.63 2.06 3.59
C VAL A 95 4.48 3.29 3.85
N TYR A 96 5.67 3.34 3.26
CA TYR A 96 6.57 4.48 3.33
C TYR A 96 7.30 4.68 2.01
N ASP A 97 7.70 5.92 1.75
CA ASP A 97 8.57 6.22 0.62
C ASP A 97 9.99 5.73 0.91
N PRO A 98 10.61 4.91 0.05
CA PRO A 98 12.00 4.45 0.24
C PRO A 98 13.03 5.59 0.31
N VAL A 99 12.74 6.75 -0.30
CA VAL A 99 13.59 7.95 -0.20
C VAL A 99 13.37 8.70 1.12
N GLY A 100 12.34 8.32 1.90
CA GLY A 100 12.00 8.96 3.16
C GLY A 100 11.27 10.29 3.00
N CYS A 101 10.69 10.56 1.83
CA CYS A 101 9.99 11.81 1.54
C CYS A 101 8.64 11.58 0.87
N LEU A 102 7.71 10.93 1.59
CA LEU A 102 6.35 10.69 1.09
C LEU A 102 5.64 11.97 0.60
N PRO A 103 5.81 13.16 1.22
CA PRO A 103 5.23 14.39 0.69
C PRO A 103 5.61 14.70 -0.76
N ARG A 104 6.78 14.28 -1.21
CA ARG A 104 7.22 14.42 -2.62
C ARG A 104 6.36 13.63 -3.60
N GLN A 105 5.74 12.55 -3.12
CA GLN A 105 4.89 11.68 -3.94
C GLN A 105 3.43 12.17 -3.97
N ILE A 106 3.00 13.09 -3.09
CA ILE A 106 1.58 13.46 -2.93
C ILE A 106 0.93 13.91 -4.24
N GLU A 107 1.62 14.72 -5.05
CA GLU A 107 1.08 15.18 -6.35
C GLU A 107 0.79 14.02 -7.32
N ASN A 108 1.59 12.95 -7.23
CA ASN A 108 1.47 11.76 -8.07
C ASN A 108 0.63 10.66 -7.41
N LEU A 109 0.41 10.72 -6.10
CA LEU A 109 -0.30 9.72 -5.34
C LEU A 109 -1.80 9.81 -5.64
N THR A 110 -2.30 8.87 -6.43
CA THR A 110 -3.74 8.72 -6.68
C THR A 110 -4.17 7.30 -6.38
N LEU A 111 -5.25 7.17 -5.62
CA LEU A 111 -5.84 5.87 -5.27
C LEU A 111 -7.07 5.52 -6.12
N THR A 112 -7.50 6.41 -7.03
CA THR A 112 -8.77 6.29 -7.79
C THR A 112 -8.85 5.01 -8.63
N ALA A 113 -7.70 4.48 -9.07
CA ALA A 113 -7.60 3.24 -9.85
C ALA A 113 -7.01 2.07 -9.01
N SER A 114 -7.06 2.17 -7.68
CA SER A 114 -6.57 1.14 -6.76
C SER A 114 -7.70 0.68 -5.83
N PRO A 115 -7.63 -0.53 -5.25
CA PRO A 115 -8.59 -0.99 -4.25
C PRO A 115 -8.36 -0.36 -2.86
N PHE A 116 -7.35 0.50 -2.72
CA PHE A 116 -6.97 1.12 -1.45
C PHE A 116 -7.67 2.45 -1.25
N GLN A 117 -7.91 2.78 0.01
CA GLN A 117 -8.33 4.10 0.45
C GLN A 117 -7.42 4.54 1.61
N PHE A 118 -7.25 5.84 1.78
CA PHE A 118 -6.55 6.34 2.96
C PHE A 118 -7.33 5.93 4.22
N ALA A 119 -6.61 5.41 5.21
CA ALA A 119 -7.21 5.12 6.50
C ALA A 119 -7.61 6.44 7.16
N TYR A 120 -8.90 6.61 7.45
CA TYR A 120 -9.46 7.78 8.16
C TYR A 120 -9.09 7.75 9.65
N LEU A 121 -7.79 7.68 9.96
CA LEU A 121 -7.30 7.68 11.34
C LEU A 121 -7.36 9.09 11.94
N TYR A 122 -7.40 10.13 11.10
CA TYR A 122 -7.58 11.54 11.46
C TYR A 122 -8.46 12.24 10.40
N SER A 123 -9.12 13.34 10.76
CA SER A 123 -9.89 14.14 9.81
C SER A 123 -8.97 14.55 8.64
N PRO A 124 -9.37 14.36 7.37
CA PRO A 124 -8.55 14.79 6.25
C PRO A 124 -8.46 16.32 6.26
N TYR A 125 -7.30 16.86 6.63
CA TYR A 125 -6.99 18.27 6.47
C TYR A 125 -6.41 18.49 5.09
N ASN A 126 -6.85 19.57 4.45
CA ASN A 126 -6.22 20.03 3.22
C ASN A 126 -4.99 20.83 3.63
N TYR A 127 -3.87 20.61 2.96
CA TYR A 127 -2.65 21.37 3.21
C TYR A 127 -2.21 22.10 1.95
N THR A 128 -1.77 23.34 2.13
CA THR A 128 -1.10 24.13 1.10
C THR A 128 0.39 24.14 1.39
N PHE A 129 1.20 23.83 0.38
CA PHE A 129 2.66 23.86 0.50
C PHE A 129 3.20 25.21 0.02
N PHE A 130 3.99 25.87 0.84
CA PHE A 130 4.63 27.15 0.54
C PHE A 130 6.14 27.01 0.44
N ASN A 131 6.74 27.66 -0.56
CA ASN A 131 8.18 27.79 -0.69
C ASN A 131 8.63 29.12 -0.07
N CYS A 132 9.41 29.03 1.00
CA CYS A 132 9.88 30.16 1.78
C CYS A 132 11.41 30.27 1.65
N SER A 133 11.90 31.27 0.93
CA SER A 133 13.35 31.51 0.75
C SER A 133 13.96 32.49 1.76
N SER A 134 13.21 32.88 2.79
CA SER A 134 13.63 33.92 3.75
C SER A 134 14.19 33.32 5.04
N ASP A 135 15.37 33.79 5.45
CA ASP A 135 16.02 33.44 6.73
C ASP A 135 15.26 33.96 7.97
N LYS A 136 14.22 34.77 7.78
CA LYS A 136 13.35 35.26 8.86
C LYS A 136 12.31 34.22 9.32
N TYR A 137 12.37 33.01 8.80
CA TYR A 137 11.41 31.96 9.07
C TYR A 137 11.91 31.05 10.20
N ASP A 138 11.30 31.15 11.38
CA ASP A 138 11.62 30.26 12.50
C ASP A 138 10.94 28.90 12.30
N PRO A 139 11.68 27.79 12.10
CA PRO A 139 11.11 26.47 11.89
C PRO A 139 10.43 25.89 13.14
N ASP A 140 10.74 26.39 14.34
CA ASP A 140 10.20 25.83 15.59
C ASP A 140 8.72 26.21 15.82
N GLU A 141 8.19 27.18 15.09
CA GLU A 141 6.77 27.60 15.16
C GLU A 141 5.86 26.89 14.14
N TRP A 142 6.42 26.26 13.08
CA TRP A 142 5.64 25.81 11.91
C TRP A 142 6.07 24.47 11.30
N SER A 143 5.11 23.78 10.65
CA SER A 143 5.25 22.43 10.08
C SER A 143 6.10 22.38 8.79
N SER A 144 7.38 22.72 8.91
CA SER A 144 8.38 22.54 7.85
C SER A 144 8.43 21.07 7.40
N ILE A 145 8.60 20.84 6.10
CA ILE A 145 8.83 19.53 5.49
C ILE A 145 10.32 19.45 5.13
N PRO A 146 11.17 18.84 5.99
CA PRO A 146 12.62 18.90 5.80
C PRO A 146 13.07 18.23 4.50
N CYS A 147 12.42 17.13 4.11
CA CYS A 147 12.81 16.34 2.94
C CYS A 147 12.49 17.02 1.59
N LEU A 148 11.66 18.08 1.59
CA LEU A 148 11.42 18.94 0.44
C LEU A 148 12.21 20.26 0.50
N SER A 149 12.85 20.53 1.65
CA SER A 149 13.58 21.77 1.94
C SER A 149 15.08 21.62 1.69
N ASN A 150 15.80 22.75 1.61
CA ASN A 150 17.27 22.78 1.58
C ASN A 150 17.82 24.04 2.27
N ASP A 151 19.07 24.37 2.02
CA ASP A 151 19.74 25.53 2.63
C ASP A 151 19.28 26.88 2.06
N GLY A 152 18.73 26.92 0.85
CA GLY A 152 18.26 28.14 0.19
C GLY A 152 16.75 28.38 0.29
N TYR A 153 15.96 27.36 0.66
CA TYR A 153 14.53 27.51 0.90
C TYR A 153 13.97 26.42 1.81
N LYS A 154 12.86 26.75 2.47
CA LYS A 154 12.05 25.83 3.27
C LYS A 154 10.69 25.61 2.61
N ILE A 155 10.22 24.36 2.62
CA ILE A 155 8.85 24.01 2.24
C ILE A 155 8.05 23.81 3.51
N VAL A 156 6.91 24.50 3.62
CA VAL A 156 6.05 24.45 4.81
C VAL A 156 4.65 24.01 4.41
N ALA A 157 4.06 23.12 5.19
CA ALA A 157 2.65 22.76 5.08
C ALA A 157 1.82 23.58 6.05
N VAL A 158 0.81 24.28 5.54
CA VAL A 158 -0.18 25.02 6.33
C VAL A 158 -1.55 24.43 6.04
N ASP A 159 -2.38 24.28 7.07
CA ASP A 159 -3.77 23.85 6.87
C ASP A 159 -4.48 24.87 5.96
N SER A 160 -5.13 24.39 4.91
CA SER A 160 -5.85 25.25 3.97
C SER A 160 -7.05 25.94 4.61
N ASP A 161 -7.55 25.43 5.74
CA ASP A 161 -8.66 26.02 6.50
C ASP A 161 -8.17 27.02 7.57
N ASP A 162 -6.85 27.14 7.80
CA ASP A 162 -6.30 28.14 8.72
C ASP A 162 -6.46 29.57 8.19
N GLN A 163 -6.54 30.53 9.11
CA GLN A 163 -6.66 31.94 8.73
C GLN A 163 -5.40 32.42 8.00
N ALA A 164 -5.60 33.26 6.97
CA ALA A 164 -4.53 33.77 6.12
C ALA A 164 -3.38 34.50 6.86
N TYR A 165 -3.56 34.92 8.11
CA TYR A 165 -2.50 35.51 8.92
C TYR A 165 -1.45 34.49 9.39
N PHE A 166 -1.80 33.20 9.46
CA PHE A 166 -0.87 32.11 9.77
C PHE A 166 -0.06 31.66 8.55
N ALA A 167 -0.45 32.09 7.35
CA ALA A 167 0.32 31.80 6.17
C ALA A 167 1.69 32.49 6.29
N PRO A 168 2.79 31.82 5.88
CA PRO A 168 4.08 32.44 5.73
C PRO A 168 3.93 33.76 4.99
N HIS A 169 4.38 34.87 5.57
CA HIS A 169 4.39 36.15 4.87
C HIS A 169 5.38 36.07 3.70
N ILE A 170 4.90 35.60 2.55
CA ILE A 170 5.58 35.66 1.26
C ILE A 170 5.36 37.07 0.72
N LEU A 171 6.08 38.05 1.25
CA LEU A 171 6.25 39.30 0.55
C LEU A 171 7.75 39.57 0.44
N PRO A 172 8.32 39.66 -0.77
CA PRO A 172 9.29 40.70 -0.97
C PRO A 172 8.54 42.02 -0.76
N GLU A 173 8.72 42.65 0.40
CA GLU A 173 8.75 44.11 0.37
C GLU A 173 9.91 44.45 -0.56
N ASP A 174 9.60 44.81 -1.81
CA ASP A 174 10.38 45.68 -2.71
C ASP A 174 9.99 45.42 -4.18
N VAL A 175 9.05 46.22 -4.73
CA VAL A 175 9.24 47.21 -5.83
C VAL A 175 8.08 48.19 -5.82
#